data_AF-H0E0H2-F1
#
_entry.id   AF-H0E0H2-F1
#
_cell.length_a   1.000
_cell.length_b   1.000
_cell.length_c   1.000
_cell.angle_alpha   90.00
_cell.angle_beta   90.00
_cell.angle_gamma   90.00
#
_symmetry.space_group_name_H-M   'P 1'
#
loop_
_entity.id
_entity.type
_entity.pdbx_description
1 polymer ?
#
loop_
_entity_poly.entity_id
_entity_poly.type
_entity_poly.pdbx_seq_one_letter_code
_entity_poly.pdbx_strand_id
1 'polypeptide(L)' 'MTLERIAWSVVVAACALTALLLAIGGYMGYAGITTAVGLSAAINLR' A
#
# COMPACT_ATOMS: atom_id res chain seq x y z
N MET A 1 -0.89 -8.28 -20.15
CA MET A 1 -0.82 -7.64 -18.82
C MET A 1 -2.16 -6.98 -18.56
N THR A 2 -3.00 -7.62 -17.75
CA THR A 2 -4.41 -7.28 -17.56
C THR A 2 -4.57 -5.98 -16.79
N LEU A 3 -5.56 -5.16 -17.14
CA LEU A 3 -5.91 -3.90 -16.47
C LEU A 3 -5.97 -4.06 -14.94
N GLU A 4 -6.43 -5.21 -14.48
CA GLU A 4 -6.47 -5.62 -13.07
C GLU A 4 -5.09 -5.55 -12.39
N ARG A 5 -4.04 -6.08 -13.02
CA ARG A 5 -2.68 -6.05 -12.45
C ARG A 5 -2.16 -4.62 -12.30
N ILE A 6 -2.51 -3.73 -13.24
CA ILE A 6 -2.18 -2.31 -13.16
C ILE A 6 -2.94 -1.66 -12.01
N ALA A 7 -4.24 -1.91 -11.88
CA ALA A 7 -5.07 -1.38 -10.80
C ALA A 7 -4.53 -1.79 -9.42
N TRP A 8 -4.22 -3.07 -9.22
CA TRP A 8 -3.62 -3.52 -7.96
C TRP A 8 -2.23 -2.94 -7.71
N SER A 9 -1.43 -2.72 -8.76
CA SER A 9 -0.10 -2.11 -8.62
C SER A 9 -0.20 -0.68 -8.12
N VAL A 10 -1.18 0.08 -8.61
CA VAL A 10 -1.46 1.44 -8.15
C VAL A 10 -1.90 1.45 -6.69
N VAL A 11 -2.76 0.51 -6.27
CA VAL A 11 -3.21 0.40 -4.87
C VAL A 11 -2.03 0.11 -3.93
N VAL A 12 -1.15 -0.83 -4.30
CA VAL A 12 0.04 -1.16 -3.52
C VAL A 12 0.97 0.05 -3.42
N ALA A 13 1.21 0.75 -4.53
CA ALA A 13 2.05 1.94 -4.55
C ALA A 13 1.47 3.08 -3.69
N ALA A 14 0.16 3.30 -3.75
CA ALA A 14 -0.53 4.29 -2.92
C ALA A 14 -0.41 3.95 -1.43
N CYS A 15 -0.64 2.68 -1.05
CA CYS A 15 -0.50 2.26 0.35
C CYS A 15 0.95 2.43 0.85
N ALA A 16 1.95 2.06 0.04
CA ALA A 16 3.35 2.23 0.39
C ALA A 16 3.72 3.72 0.59
N LEU A 17 3.27 4.59 -0.31
CA LEU A 17 3.50 6.03 -0.20
C LEU A 17 2.83 6.63 1.04
N THR A 18 1.57 6.28 1.29
CA THR A 18 0.84 6.76 2.48
C THR A 18 1.48 6.26 3.78
N ALA A 19 1.88 4.98 3.84
CA ALA A 19 2.59 4.45 5.00
C ALA A 19 3.91 5.19 5.27
N LEU A 20 4.67 5.49 4.21
CA LEU A 20 5.90 6.27 4.30
C LEU A 20 5.64 7.68 4.82
N LEU A 21 4.65 8.39 4.27
CA LEU A 21 4.28 9.74 4.71
C LEU A 21 3.82 9.76 6.17
N LEU A 22 3.02 8.77 6.59
CA LEU A 22 2.57 8.63 7.98
C LEU A 22 3.73 8.36 8.94
N ALA A 23 4.68 7.50 8.54
CA ALA A 23 5.87 7.21 9.33
C ALA A 23 6.75 8.46 9.49
N ILE A 24 7.00 9.20 8.40
CA ILE A 24 7.73 10.47 8.43
C ILE A 24 7.01 11.51 9.30
N GLY A 25 5.68 11.52 9.27
CA GLY A 25 4.84 12.39 10.11
C GLY A 25 4.73 11.96 11.58
N GLY A 26 5.35 10.84 11.98
CA GLY A 26 5.27 10.31 13.36
C GLY A 26 3.97 9.58 13.71
N TYR A 27 3.07 9.36 12.75
CA TYR A 27 1.78 8.69 12.93
C TYR A 27 1.91 7.16 12.77
N MET A 28 2.68 6.54 13.67
CA MET A 28 3.04 5.12 13.57
C MET A 28 1.85 4.15 13.59
N GLY A 29 0.76 4.49 14.31
CA GLY A 29 -0.45 3.65 14.37
C GLY A 29 -1.07 3.43 12.99
N TYR A 30 -1.32 4.52 12.25
CA TYR A 30 -1.86 4.41 10.89
C TYR A 30 -0.83 3.89 9.89
N ALA A 31 0.46 4.23 10.05
CA ALA A 31 1.52 3.71 9.18
C ALA A 31 1.56 2.17 9.16
N GLY A 32 1.43 1.53 10.34
CA GLY A 32 1.37 0.08 10.45
C GLY A 32 0.12 -0.51 9.78
N ILE A 33 -1.05 0.09 10.01
CA ILE A 33 -2.31 -0.36 9.40
C ILE A 33 -2.24 -0.25 7.87
N THR A 34 -1.81 0.89 7.33
CA THR A 34 -1.70 1.11 5.88
C THR A 34 -0.68 0.16 5.25
N THR A 35 0.39 -0.18 5.96
CA THR A 35 1.37 -1.19 5.51
C THR A 35 0.72 -2.57 5.42
N ALA A 36 -0.03 -3.01 6.44
CA ALA A 36 -0.72 -4.29 6.44
C ALA A 36 -1.76 -4.40 5.30
N VAL A 37 -2.50 -3.31 5.03
CA VAL A 37 -3.43 -3.21 3.90
C VAL A 37 -2.69 -3.32 2.57
N GLY A 38 -1.58 -2.59 2.39
CA GLY A 38 -0.76 -2.64 1.17
C GLY A 38 -0.19 -4.02 0.88
N LEU A 39 0.29 -4.72 1.92
CA LEU A 39 0.77 -6.11 1.81
C LEU A 39 -0.36 -7.07 1.41
N SER A 40 -1.56 -6.88 1.98
CA SER A 40 -2.74 -7.67 1.61
C SER A 40 -3.14 -7.44 0.15
N ALA A 41 -3.10 -6.18 -0.32
CA ALA A 41 -3.40 -5.83 -1.70
C ALA A 41 -2.38 -6.44 -2.68
N ALA A 42 -1.11 -6.55 -2.29
CA ALA A 42 -0.04 -7.10 -3.12
C ALA A 42 -0.23 -8.58 -3.50
N ILE A 43 -1.07 -9.32 -2.77
CA ILE A 43 -1.42 -10.71 -3.12
C ILE A 43 -2.07 -10.80 -4.51
N ASN A 44 -2.82 -9.77 -4.92
CA ASN A 44 -3.46 -9.70 -6.23
C ASN A 44 -2.49 -9.40 -7.39
N LEU A 45 -1.20 -9.20 -7.10
CA LEU A 45 -0.14 -9.03 -8.09
C LEU A 45 0.59 -10.33 -8.45
N ARG A 46 0.25 -11.43 -7.79
CA ARG A 46 0.70 -12.77 -8.16
C ARG A 46 0.07 -13.16 -9.50
#